data_AF-T0YXK2-F1
#
_entry.id   AF-T0YXK2-F1
#
_cell.length_a   1.000
_cell.length_b   1.000
_cell.length_c   1.000
_cell.angle_alpha   90.00
_cell.angle_beta   90.00
_cell.angle_gamma   90.00
#
_symmetry.space_group_name_H-M   'P 1'
#
loop_
_entity.id
_entity.type
_entity.pdbx_description
1 polymer ?
#
loop_
_entity_poly.entity_id
_entity_poly.type
_entity_poly.pdbx_seq_one_letter_code
_entity_poly.pdbx_strand_id
1 'polypeptide(L)'
;KARAGGACTQLAYARAGIITPEMEFIAIRENLGRERGAPGARDGNAWGACLPEQVTPEFVRAEVAAGRAIIPANINHPESEPMVIGRNFLVKINANIGNSAVSSSMAEEVEKMVWAIRWGADTVMDLSTGRNIHTIREWILRNSPVPIGTVPIYQALEKVGGIAEA
;
A
#
# COMPACT_ATOMS: atom_id res chain seq x y z
N LYS A 1 0.03 18.46 3.30
CA LYS A 1 -1.17 18.84 2.50
C LYS A 1 -0.71 19.36 1.14
N ALA A 2 -1.48 19.17 0.07
CA ALA A 2 -1.17 19.76 -1.23
C ALA A 2 -1.25 21.30 -1.18
N ARG A 3 -0.52 21.98 -2.08
CA ARG A 3 -0.70 23.42 -2.31
C ARG A 3 -2.04 23.66 -3.01
N ALA A 4 -2.62 24.85 -2.81
CA ALA A 4 -3.87 25.23 -3.47
C ALA A 4 -3.76 25.07 -5.00
N GLY A 5 -4.70 24.34 -5.61
CA GLY A 5 -4.72 24.05 -7.06
C GLY A 5 -3.72 22.98 -7.54
N GLY A 6 -2.87 22.43 -6.66
CA GLY A 6 -1.94 21.36 -7.01
C GLY A 6 -2.53 19.98 -6.76
N ALA A 7 -2.53 19.12 -7.78
CA ALA A 7 -2.78 17.70 -7.57
C ALA A 7 -1.55 17.03 -6.95
N CYS A 8 -1.73 16.22 -5.91
CA CYS A 8 -0.64 15.57 -5.17
C CYS A 8 -0.68 14.04 -5.24
N THR A 9 -1.41 13.49 -6.21
CA THR A 9 -1.61 12.04 -6.34
C THR A 9 -0.76 11.48 -7.47
N GLN A 10 -0.35 10.23 -7.30
CA GLN A 10 0.41 9.50 -8.31
C GLN A 10 -0.35 9.41 -9.65
N LEU A 11 -1.68 9.29 -9.60
CA LEU A 11 -2.53 9.34 -10.80
C LEU A 11 -2.43 10.68 -11.54
N ALA A 12 -2.43 11.80 -10.82
CA ALA A 12 -2.34 13.11 -11.43
C ALA A 12 -0.97 13.35 -12.07
N TYR A 13 0.12 13.00 -11.37
CA TYR A 13 1.46 13.06 -11.94
C TYR A 13 1.60 12.17 -13.17
N ALA A 14 1.10 10.93 -13.10
CA ALA A 14 1.15 9.99 -14.21
C ALA A 14 0.44 10.53 -15.46
N ARG A 15 -0.77 11.10 -15.31
CA ARG A 15 -1.53 11.70 -16.42
C ARG A 15 -0.90 12.98 -16.96
N ALA A 16 -0.11 13.69 -16.15
CA ALA A 16 0.69 14.83 -16.58
C ALA A 16 2.00 14.42 -17.27
N GLY A 17 2.28 13.12 -17.43
CA GLY A 17 3.51 12.63 -18.05
C GLY A 17 4.73 12.70 -17.13
N ILE A 18 4.52 12.87 -15.82
CA ILE A 18 5.59 12.99 -14.82
C ILE A 18 5.88 11.61 -14.23
N ILE A 19 7.14 11.20 -14.28
CA ILE A 19 7.67 10.04 -13.54
C ILE A 19 8.14 10.55 -12.18
N THR A 20 7.61 9.98 -11.10
CA THR A 20 7.97 10.37 -9.73
C THR A 20 9.04 9.43 -9.14
N PRO A 21 9.73 9.81 -8.05
CA PRO A 21 10.65 8.92 -7.35
C PRO A 21 10.00 7.59 -6.91
N GLU A 22 8.71 7.60 -6.53
CA GLU A 22 7.99 6.37 -6.20
C GLU A 22 7.85 5.43 -7.41
N MET A 23 7.59 5.98 -8.60
CA MET A 23 7.51 5.18 -9.83
C MET A 23 8.86 4.56 -10.20
N GLU A 24 9.96 5.30 -10.03
CA GLU A 24 11.32 4.78 -10.23
C GLU A 24 11.65 3.67 -9.22
N PHE A 25 11.38 3.91 -7.93
CA PHE A 25 11.60 2.93 -6.88
C PHE A 25 10.87 1.61 -7.17
N ILE A 26 9.60 1.70 -7.57
CA ILE A 26 8.77 0.54 -7.93
C ILE A 26 9.34 -0.21 -9.13
N ALA A 27 9.79 0.49 -10.17
CA ALA A 27 10.37 -0.15 -11.34
C ALA A 27 11.60 -0.98 -10.97
N ILE A 28 12.46 -0.45 -10.09
CA ILE A 28 13.61 -1.20 -9.55
C ILE A 28 13.12 -2.41 -8.75
N ARG A 29 12.20 -2.20 -7.81
CA ARG A 29 11.68 -3.25 -6.90
C ARG A 29 11.02 -4.42 -7.65
N GLU A 30 10.25 -4.14 -8.71
CA GLU A 30 9.54 -5.16 -9.51
C GLU A 30 10.44 -5.98 -10.44
N ASN A 31 11.67 -5.52 -10.68
CA ASN A 31 12.68 -6.28 -11.41
C ASN A 31 13.52 -7.17 -10.49
N LEU A 32 13.49 -6.96 -9.16
CA LEU A 32 14.14 -7.84 -8.20
C LEU A 32 13.56 -9.24 -8.33
N GLY A 33 14.42 -10.20 -8.69
CA GLY A 33 14.03 -11.58 -8.95
C GLY A 33 13.72 -11.91 -10.42
N ARG A 34 13.34 -10.93 -11.25
CA ARG A 34 13.26 -11.12 -12.72
C ARG A 34 14.64 -11.30 -13.33
N GLU A 35 15.62 -10.54 -12.84
CA GLU A 35 17.04 -10.66 -13.22
C GLU A 35 17.65 -12.02 -12.84
N ARG A 36 17.05 -12.75 -11.88
CA ARG A 36 17.51 -14.08 -11.45
C ARG A 36 16.92 -15.20 -12.30
N GLY A 37 15.90 -14.92 -13.11
CA GLY A 37 15.25 -15.91 -13.98
C GLY A 37 15.97 -16.06 -15.31
N ALA A 38 15.88 -17.25 -15.92
CA ALA A 38 16.35 -17.45 -17.28
C ALA A 38 15.55 -16.56 -18.26
N PRO A 39 16.20 -15.82 -19.17
CA PRO A 39 15.51 -15.02 -20.18
C PRO A 39 14.53 -15.87 -21.00
N GLY A 40 13.30 -15.38 -21.19
CA GLY A 40 12.32 -16.00 -22.09
C GLY A 40 11.55 -17.22 -21.56
N ALA A 41 11.87 -17.75 -20.37
CA ALA A 41 11.16 -18.90 -19.81
C ALA A 41 9.96 -18.47 -18.95
N ARG A 42 8.89 -17.96 -19.59
CA ARG A 42 7.56 -17.88 -18.96
C ARG A 42 6.69 -18.99 -19.54
N ASP A 43 6.43 -20.02 -18.75
CA ASP A 43 5.62 -21.18 -19.13
C ASP A 43 4.16 -21.10 -18.63
N GLY A 44 3.78 -19.97 -18.04
CA GLY A 44 2.43 -19.69 -17.55
C GLY A 44 1.51 -18.98 -18.53
N ASN A 45 0.19 -19.06 -18.29
CA ASN A 45 -0.83 -18.31 -19.02
C ASN A 45 -1.21 -17.04 -18.22
N ALA A 46 -1.13 -15.86 -18.85
CA ALA A 46 -1.44 -14.58 -18.22
C ALA A 46 -2.87 -14.08 -18.49
N TRP A 47 -3.68 -14.84 -19.26
CA TRP A 47 -5.05 -14.51 -19.67
C TRP A 47 -5.17 -13.10 -20.29
N GLY A 48 -4.22 -12.73 -21.14
CA GLY A 48 -4.19 -11.42 -21.81
C GLY A 48 -3.61 -10.27 -20.99
N ALA A 49 -2.94 -10.53 -19.86
CA ALA A 49 -2.17 -9.51 -19.15
C ALA A 49 -0.92 -9.12 -19.95
N CYS A 50 -0.51 -7.85 -19.83
CA CYS A 50 0.69 -7.32 -20.47
C CYS A 50 1.84 -7.33 -19.46
N LEU A 51 2.52 -8.47 -19.35
CA LEU A 51 3.67 -8.62 -18.46
C LEU A 51 4.94 -8.27 -19.23
N PRO A 52 5.56 -7.10 -19.05
CA PRO A 52 6.81 -6.79 -19.74
C PRO A 52 7.94 -7.68 -19.21
N GLU A 53 8.99 -7.92 -19.98
CA GLU A 53 10.18 -8.63 -19.48
C GLU A 53 10.83 -7.84 -18.34
N GLN A 54 11.04 -6.55 -18.58
CA GLN A 54 11.57 -5.59 -17.62
C GLN A 54 10.53 -4.50 -17.33
N VAL A 55 10.34 -4.17 -16.05
CA VAL A 55 9.49 -3.06 -15.61
C VAL A 55 10.31 -1.77 -15.67
N THR A 56 9.88 -0.81 -16.48
CA THR A 56 10.50 0.52 -16.54
C THR A 56 9.67 1.55 -15.76
N PRO A 57 10.26 2.68 -15.31
CA PRO A 57 9.49 3.75 -14.67
C PRO A 57 8.37 4.29 -15.57
N GLU A 58 8.61 4.34 -16.89
CA GLU A 58 7.60 4.74 -17.87
C GLU A 58 6.44 3.74 -17.97
N PHE A 59 6.72 2.43 -17.87
CA PHE A 59 5.66 1.42 -17.80
C PHE A 59 4.81 1.59 -16.54
N VAL A 60 5.43 1.82 -15.38
CA VAL A 60 4.72 2.10 -14.12
C VAL A 60 3.83 3.34 -14.28
N ARG A 61 4.38 4.44 -14.81
CA ARG A 61 3.63 5.67 -15.08
C ARG A 61 2.44 5.41 -16.01
N ALA A 62 2.63 4.67 -17.10
CA ALA A 62 1.57 4.36 -18.05
C ALA A 62 0.43 3.53 -17.43
N GLU A 63 0.76 2.52 -16.62
CA GLU A 63 -0.24 1.70 -15.91
C GLU A 63 -1.03 2.52 -14.88
N VAL A 64 -0.36 3.42 -14.15
CA VAL A 64 -1.00 4.33 -13.20
C VAL A 64 -1.88 5.34 -13.95
N ALA A 65 -1.41 5.95 -15.03
CA ALA A 65 -2.17 6.92 -15.83
C ALA A 65 -3.46 6.31 -16.40
N ALA A 66 -3.38 5.05 -16.83
CA ALA A 66 -4.50 4.26 -17.34
C ALA A 66 -5.45 3.75 -16.24
N GLY A 67 -5.12 3.91 -14.96
CA GLY A 67 -5.91 3.43 -13.83
C GLY A 67 -5.90 1.91 -13.67
N ARG A 68 -4.92 1.21 -14.26
CA ARG A 68 -4.74 -0.25 -14.11
C ARG A 68 -3.83 -0.64 -12.95
N ALA A 69 -3.12 0.33 -12.39
CA ALA A 69 -2.28 0.19 -11.22
C ALA A 69 -2.38 1.40 -10.30
N ILE A 70 -2.09 1.19 -9.02
CA ILE A 70 -2.07 2.25 -8.00
C ILE A 70 -0.78 2.19 -7.17
N ILE A 71 -0.40 3.33 -6.61
CA ILE A 71 0.72 3.49 -5.68
C ILE A 71 0.17 4.13 -4.41
N PRO A 72 -0.11 3.35 -3.34
CA PRO A 72 -0.64 3.88 -2.09
C PRO A 72 0.47 4.59 -1.28
N ALA A 73 0.77 5.83 -1.67
CA ALA A 73 1.81 6.66 -1.05
C ALA A 73 1.20 7.97 -0.51
N ASN A 74 0.73 7.95 0.73
CA ASN A 74 0.26 9.16 1.39
C ASN A 74 1.46 10.06 1.70
N ILE A 75 1.38 11.35 1.34
CA ILE A 75 2.43 12.35 1.60
C ILE A 75 2.82 12.51 3.08
N ASN A 76 1.98 12.04 4.02
CA ASN A 76 2.24 12.07 5.45
C ASN A 76 2.73 10.72 6.01
N HIS A 77 3.05 9.75 5.15
CA HIS A 77 3.67 8.47 5.53
C HIS A 77 5.07 8.35 4.88
N PRO A 78 6.02 9.22 5.27
CA PRO A 78 7.37 9.24 4.70
C PRO A 78 8.18 7.97 4.98
N GLU A 79 7.79 7.18 5.99
CA GLU A 79 8.41 5.91 6.33
C GLU A 79 8.09 4.79 5.32
N SER A 80 7.07 4.97 4.48
CA SER A 80 6.64 3.95 3.53
C SER A 80 7.66 3.76 2.41
N GLU A 81 8.10 2.53 2.22
CA GLU A 81 8.82 2.08 1.03
C GLU A 81 7.81 1.85 -0.12
N PRO A 82 7.86 2.61 -1.22
CA PRO A 82 6.84 2.54 -2.26
C PRO A 82 6.66 1.15 -2.88
N MET A 83 5.41 0.84 -3.22
CA MET A 83 5.01 -0.40 -3.86
C MET A 83 3.82 -0.15 -4.81
N VAL A 84 3.60 -1.08 -5.74
CA VAL A 84 2.54 -1.00 -6.74
C VAL A 84 1.56 -2.16 -6.59
N ILE A 85 0.28 -1.86 -6.81
CA ILE A 85 -0.79 -2.85 -6.90
C ILE A 85 -1.40 -2.73 -8.30
N GLY A 86 -1.31 -3.80 -9.09
CA GLY A 86 -1.86 -3.85 -10.43
C GLY A 86 -1.65 -5.21 -11.09
N ARG A 87 -2.45 -5.51 -12.11
CA ARG A 87 -2.48 -6.83 -12.77
C ARG A 87 -1.15 -7.22 -13.43
N ASN A 88 -0.38 -6.25 -13.91
CA ASN A 88 0.84 -6.48 -14.67
C ASN A 88 2.13 -6.49 -13.82
N PHE A 89 1.96 -6.56 -12.50
CA PHE A 89 3.03 -6.57 -11.50
C PHE A 89 2.99 -7.86 -10.69
N LEU A 90 3.97 -8.08 -9.81
CA LEU A 90 3.90 -9.19 -8.86
C LEU A 90 2.61 -9.09 -8.03
N VAL A 91 1.97 -10.22 -7.76
CA VAL A 91 0.81 -10.29 -6.86
C VAL A 91 1.24 -9.83 -5.48
N LYS A 92 0.43 -8.98 -4.86
CA LYS A 92 0.66 -8.44 -3.52
C LYS A 92 -0.34 -9.04 -2.53
N ILE A 93 0.09 -9.23 -1.29
CA ILE A 93 -0.72 -9.76 -0.20
C ILE A 93 -0.86 -8.74 0.94
N ASN A 94 -2.02 -8.79 1.61
CA ASN A 94 -2.32 -7.91 2.73
C ASN A 94 -2.50 -8.72 4.02
N ALA A 95 -2.01 -8.19 5.14
CA ALA A 95 -2.31 -8.73 6.47
C ALA A 95 -3.21 -7.78 7.26
N ASN A 96 -4.21 -8.34 7.95
CA ASN A 96 -5.06 -7.57 8.86
C ASN A 96 -4.53 -7.68 10.28
N ILE A 97 -4.38 -6.54 10.94
CA ILE A 97 -4.12 -6.43 12.37
C ILE A 97 -5.23 -5.59 13.01
N GLY A 98 -5.16 -5.38 14.32
CA GLY A 98 -6.08 -4.52 15.02
C GLY A 98 -6.40 -5.01 16.41
N ASN A 99 -6.59 -4.05 17.30
CA ASN A 99 -7.09 -4.28 18.64
C ASN A 99 -8.60 -4.58 18.62
N SER A 100 -9.03 -5.43 19.56
CA SER A 100 -10.45 -5.63 19.85
C SER A 100 -10.83 -4.94 21.17
N ALA A 101 -12.13 -4.70 21.39
CA ALA A 101 -12.61 -4.14 22.65
C ALA A 101 -12.24 -4.96 23.92
N VAL A 102 -11.78 -6.20 23.74
CA VAL A 102 -11.54 -7.17 24.82
C VAL A 102 -10.04 -7.37 25.10
N SER A 103 -9.15 -7.21 24.11
CA SER A 103 -7.70 -7.34 24.31
C SER A 103 -6.88 -6.81 23.13
N SER A 104 -5.88 -5.97 23.45
CA SER A 104 -4.57 -5.83 22.81
C SER A 104 -3.89 -4.57 23.35
N SER A 105 -2.58 -4.64 23.60
CA SER A 105 -1.77 -3.47 23.91
C SER A 105 -1.20 -2.83 22.63
N MET A 106 -0.76 -1.58 22.73
CA MET A 106 -0.13 -0.90 21.60
C MET A 106 1.15 -1.60 21.11
N ALA A 107 1.92 -2.20 22.03
CA ALA A 107 3.13 -2.95 21.70
C ALA A 107 2.79 -4.22 20.91
N GLU A 108 1.74 -4.93 21.31
CA GLU A 108 1.27 -6.13 20.59
C GLU A 108 0.82 -5.80 19.16
N GLU A 109 0.14 -4.67 18.92
CA GLU A 109 -0.25 -4.29 17.56
C GLU A 109 0.95 -3.96 16.66
N VAL A 110 1.97 -3.30 17.20
CA VAL A 110 3.22 -3.06 16.47
C VAL A 110 3.95 -4.38 16.22
N GLU A 111 3.99 -5.29 17.18
CA GLU A 111 4.61 -6.61 17.00
C GLU A 111 3.91 -7.44 15.92
N LYS A 112 2.57 -7.47 15.91
CA LYS A 112 1.78 -8.12 14.85
C LYS A 112 2.11 -7.55 13.47
N MET A 113 2.21 -6.23 13.36
CA MET A 113 2.61 -5.56 12.10
C MET A 113 4.00 -6.01 11.65
N VAL A 114 5.00 -5.90 12.53
CA VAL A 114 6.39 -6.28 12.23
C VAL A 114 6.46 -7.75 11.82
N TRP A 115 5.74 -8.63 12.53
CA TRP A 115 5.68 -10.05 12.24
C TRP A 115 5.07 -10.33 10.86
N ALA A 116 3.94 -9.69 10.54
CA ALA A 116 3.29 -9.86 9.24
C ALA A 116 4.19 -9.42 8.08
N ILE A 117 4.82 -8.25 8.18
CA ILE A 117 5.72 -7.72 7.15
C ILE A 117 6.93 -8.63 6.99
N ARG A 118 7.51 -9.11 8.09
CA ARG A 118 8.66 -10.03 8.08
C ARG A 118 8.39 -11.29 7.27
N TRP A 119 7.15 -11.79 7.29
CA TRP A 119 6.73 -12.99 6.56
C TRP A 119 6.14 -12.71 5.17
N GLY A 120 6.22 -11.46 4.69
CA GLY A 120 5.92 -11.11 3.31
C GLY A 120 4.61 -10.35 3.10
N ALA A 121 3.97 -9.81 4.14
CA ALA A 121 2.86 -8.90 3.95
C ALA A 121 3.32 -7.62 3.23
N ASP A 122 2.78 -7.37 2.04
CA ASP A 122 3.12 -6.21 1.24
C ASP A 122 2.37 -4.95 1.71
N THR A 123 1.18 -5.11 2.29
CA THR A 123 0.41 -4.06 2.95
C THR A 123 -0.17 -4.57 4.27
N VAL A 124 -0.50 -3.66 5.17
CA VAL A 124 -1.17 -3.99 6.42
C VAL A 124 -2.41 -3.12 6.59
N MET A 125 -3.52 -3.69 7.07
CA MET A 125 -4.68 -2.91 7.48
C MET A 125 -4.84 -2.91 9.00
N ASP A 126 -4.96 -1.72 9.58
CA ASP A 126 -5.41 -1.52 10.96
C ASP A 126 -6.94 -1.55 10.99
N LEU A 127 -7.49 -2.67 11.47
CA LEU A 127 -8.92 -2.88 11.65
C LEU A 127 -9.34 -2.75 13.12
N SER A 128 -8.56 -2.01 13.93
CA SER A 128 -8.86 -1.80 15.35
C SER A 128 -10.26 -1.23 15.57
N THR A 129 -10.92 -1.74 16.60
CA THR A 129 -12.22 -1.27 17.13
C THR A 129 -12.08 -0.84 18.58
N GLY A 130 -13.07 -0.13 19.14
CA GLY A 130 -13.06 0.31 20.53
C GLY A 130 -12.26 1.59 20.81
N ARG A 131 -11.70 1.68 22.02
CA ARG A 131 -11.00 2.87 22.53
C ARG A 131 -9.56 2.96 21.97
N ASN A 132 -9.02 4.18 21.95
CA ASN A 132 -7.62 4.47 21.60
C ASN A 132 -7.16 4.11 20.17
N ILE A 133 -8.10 3.88 19.24
CA ILE A 133 -7.81 3.58 17.82
C ILE A 133 -6.79 4.57 17.23
N HIS A 134 -6.96 5.88 17.51
CA HIS A 134 -6.08 6.90 16.94
C HIS A 134 -4.63 6.78 17.43
N THR A 135 -4.42 6.60 18.73
CA THR A 135 -3.08 6.50 19.33
C THR A 135 -2.36 5.25 18.86
N ILE A 136 -3.05 4.11 18.84
CA ILE A 136 -2.48 2.84 18.37
C ILE A 136 -2.05 2.96 16.91
N ARG A 137 -2.92 3.53 16.06
CA ARG A 137 -2.63 3.71 14.63
C ARG A 137 -1.45 4.63 14.36
N GLU A 138 -1.27 5.69 15.15
CA GLU A 138 -0.11 6.57 14.98
C GLU A 138 1.19 5.79 15.17
N TRP A 139 1.26 4.92 16.19
CA TRP A 139 2.42 4.08 16.41
C TRP A 139 2.64 3.05 15.32
N ILE A 140 1.58 2.41 14.81
CA ILE A 140 1.65 1.52 13.65
C ILE A 140 2.22 2.29 12.44
N LEU A 141 1.63 3.45 12.09
CA LEU A 141 2.04 4.25 10.94
C LEU A 141 3.50 4.68 11.00
N ARG A 142 3.97 5.21 12.15
CA ARG A 142 5.36 5.67 12.31
C ARG A 142 6.39 4.54 12.26
N ASN A 143 5.98 3.29 12.45
CA ASN A 143 6.88 2.13 12.44
C ASN A 143 6.65 1.21 11.23
N SER A 144 5.75 1.58 10.30
CA SER A 144 5.43 0.76 9.14
C SER A 144 6.23 1.20 7.91
N PRO A 145 7.08 0.34 7.33
CA PRO A 145 7.65 0.55 6.00
C PRO A 145 6.68 0.21 4.88
N VAL A 146 5.53 -0.41 5.17
CA VAL A 146 4.53 -0.78 4.16
C VAL A 146 3.30 0.13 4.21
N PRO A 147 2.52 0.26 3.12
CA PRO A 147 1.28 1.01 3.14
C PRO A 147 0.30 0.50 4.20
N ILE A 148 -0.28 1.43 4.96
CA ILE A 148 -1.30 1.15 5.97
C ILE A 148 -2.71 1.49 5.45
N GLY A 149 -3.58 0.49 5.41
CA GLY A 149 -5.01 0.65 5.15
C GLY A 149 -5.82 0.76 6.44
N THR A 150 -7.00 1.36 6.34
CA THR A 150 -7.98 1.45 7.44
C THR A 150 -9.39 1.37 6.88
N VAL A 151 -10.37 1.11 7.75
CA VAL A 151 -11.79 1.30 7.42
C VAL A 151 -12.31 2.49 8.24
N PRO A 152 -12.41 3.70 7.66
CA PRO A 152 -12.71 4.92 8.43
C PRO A 152 -14.01 4.87 9.23
N ILE A 153 -15.00 4.09 8.76
CA ILE A 153 -16.30 3.96 9.44
C ILE A 153 -16.18 3.35 10.84
N TYR A 154 -15.19 2.49 11.11
CA TYR A 154 -15.03 1.87 12.43
C TYR A 154 -14.71 2.94 13.49
N GLN A 155 -13.81 3.86 13.16
CA GLN A 155 -13.50 4.97 14.05
C GLN A 155 -14.63 6.01 14.11
N ALA A 156 -15.36 6.22 13.02
CA ALA A 156 -16.51 7.11 13.02
C ALA A 156 -17.63 6.60 13.93
N LEU A 157 -17.93 5.29 13.86
CA LEU A 157 -18.95 4.63 14.68
C LEU A 157 -18.61 4.70 16.18
N GLU A 158 -17.35 4.51 16.55
CA GLU A 158 -16.89 4.68 17.94
C GLU A 158 -17.11 6.11 18.46
N LYS A 159 -16.95 7.13 17.62
CA LYS A 159 -17.18 8.54 18.01
C LYS A 159 -18.65 8.84 18.30
N VAL A 160 -19.58 8.05 17.76
CA VAL A 160 -21.02 8.16 18.02
C VAL A 160 -21.52 7.07 18.98
N GLY A 161 -20.62 6.48 19.78
CA GLY A 161 -20.98 5.54 20.83
C GLY A 161 -21.48 4.19 20.31
N GLY A 162 -21.12 3.80 19.09
CA GLY A 162 -21.55 2.51 18.51
C GLY A 162 -22.92 2.55 17.82
N ILE A 163 -23.58 3.71 17.73
CA ILE A 163 -24.91 3.86 17.15
C ILE A 163 -24.77 4.22 15.67
N ALA A 164 -25.17 3.31 14.77
CA ALA A 164 -24.96 3.49 13.34
C ALA A 164 -25.91 4.55 12.72
N GLU A 165 -27.04 4.79 13.36
CA GLU A 165 -28.11 5.69 12.93
C GLU A 165 -27.92 7.14 13.39
N ALA A 166 -26.89 7.41 14.20
CA ALA A 166 -26.63 8.70 14.84
C ALA A 166 -25.98 9.74 13.91
#